data_AF-A0A7W7MIS1-F1
#
_entry.id   AF-A0A7W7MIS1-F1
#
_cell.length_a   1.000
_cell.length_b   1.000
_cell.length_c   1.000
_cell.angle_alpha   90.00
_cell.angle_beta   90.00
_cell.angle_gamma   90.00
#
_symmetry.space_group_name_H-M   'P 1'
#
loop_
_entity.id
_entity.type
_entity.pdbx_description
1 polymer ?
#
loop_
_entity_poly.entity_id
_entity_poly.type
_entity_poly.pdbx_seq_one_letter_code
_entity_poly.pdbx_strand_id
1 'polypeptide(L)'
;MNAWDRIERWSLRLAGTLVLAIGIGHAFLPTLGYPIAATDGMSPEAKDHFYYLGTYAIGTFLLGFAVLSFIYSTRPSPVFSTTMAAVWTMRLALEYAYPADVPIFLLQRPHTLIAPMLAIIAAAYTTATLAGLARHRTPAAINGA
;
A
#
# COMPACT_ATOMS: atom_id res chain seq x y z
N MET A 1 22.80 -5.52 -14.62
CA MET A 1 21.90 -4.92 -13.61
C MET A 1 22.67 -4.83 -12.30
N ASN A 2 22.88 -3.62 -11.76
CA ASN A 2 23.67 -3.44 -10.54
C ASN A 2 22.86 -3.88 -9.30
N ALA A 3 23.50 -3.90 -8.12
CA ALA A 3 22.83 -4.31 -6.88
C ALA A 3 21.63 -3.40 -6.52
N TRP A 4 21.78 -2.09 -6.72
CA TRP A 4 20.74 -1.10 -6.43
C TRP A 4 19.49 -1.28 -7.30
N ASP A 5 19.67 -1.55 -8.60
CA ASP A 5 18.57 -1.88 -9.51
C ASP A 5 17.78 -3.09 -9.02
N ARG A 6 18.47 -4.15 -8.57
CA ARG A 6 17.80 -5.36 -8.07
C ARG A 6 16.98 -5.06 -6.83
N ILE A 7 17.57 -4.32 -5.89
CA ILE A 7 16.91 -3.94 -4.63
C ILE A 7 15.66 -3.11 -4.93
N GLU A 8 15.76 -2.07 -5.77
CA GLU A 8 14.62 -1.22 -6.14
C GLU A 8 13.47 -2.05 -6.74
N ARG A 9 13.78 -2.90 -7.73
CA ARG A 9 12.78 -3.70 -8.43
C ARG A 9 12.09 -4.74 -7.54
N TRP A 10 12.86 -5.47 -6.73
CA TRP A 10 12.30 -6.48 -5.83
C TRP A 10 11.48 -5.85 -4.71
N SER A 11 11.91 -4.70 -4.19
CA SER A 11 11.17 -3.96 -3.19
C SER A 11 9.83 -3.45 -3.73
N LEU A 12 9.81 -2.93 -4.96
CA LEU A 12 8.56 -2.53 -5.64
C LEU A 12 7.62 -3.70 -5.90
N ARG A 13 8.15 -4.88 -6.27
CA ARG A 13 7.33 -6.10 -6.45
C ARG A 13 6.73 -6.58 -5.14
N LEU A 14 7.53 -6.62 -4.07
CA LEU A 14 7.05 -7.02 -2.75
C LEU A 14 5.92 -6.09 -2.30
N ALA A 15 6.15 -4.77 -2.35
CA ALA A 15 5.15 -3.79 -1.99
C ALA A 15 3.90 -3.92 -2.89
N GLY A 16 4.07 -4.03 -4.21
CA GLY A 16 2.98 -4.21 -5.17
C GLY A 16 2.14 -5.44 -4.89
N THR A 17 2.76 -6.58 -4.56
CA THR A 17 2.05 -7.83 -4.21
C THR A 17 1.24 -7.68 -2.93
N LEU A 18 1.80 -7.08 -1.88
CA LEU A 18 1.09 -6.85 -0.63
C LEU A 18 -0.09 -5.90 -0.83
N VAL A 19 0.14 -4.79 -1.54
CA VAL A 19 -0.91 -3.82 -1.87
C VAL A 19 -2.00 -4.44 -2.75
N LEU A 20 -1.63 -5.31 -3.69
CA LEU A 20 -2.59 -6.06 -4.52
C LEU A 20 -3.49 -6.95 -3.66
N ALA A 21 -2.90 -7.72 -2.75
CA ALA A 21 -3.66 -8.60 -1.86
C ALA A 21 -4.68 -7.80 -1.01
N ILE A 22 -4.26 -6.65 -0.48
CA ILE A 22 -5.15 -5.76 0.28
C ILE A 22 -6.24 -5.18 -0.63
N GLY A 23 -5.89 -4.74 -1.85
CA GLY A 23 -6.83 -4.21 -2.83
C GLY A 23 -7.89 -5.22 -3.26
N ILE A 24 -7.49 -6.49 -3.48
CA ILE A 24 -8.41 -7.61 -3.74
C ILE A 24 -9.37 -7.78 -2.56
N GLY A 25 -8.86 -7.78 -1.32
CA GLY A 25 -9.71 -7.84 -0.12
C GLY A 25 -10.78 -6.74 -0.11
N HIS A 26 -10.40 -5.49 -0.43
CA HIS A 26 -11.34 -4.35 -0.47
C HIS A 26 -12.34 -4.43 -1.63
N ALA A 27 -11.96 -5.03 -2.76
CA ALA A 27 -12.86 -5.18 -3.90
C ALA A 27 -13.92 -6.27 -3.68
N PHE A 28 -13.57 -7.38 -3.02
CA PHE A 28 -14.43 -8.57 -2.93
C PHE A 28 -15.10 -8.79 -1.57
N LEU A 29 -14.62 -8.18 -0.48
CA LEU A 29 -15.18 -8.37 0.87
C LEU A 29 -15.93 -7.17 1.50
N PRO A 30 -16.35 -6.10 0.80
CA PRO A 30 -16.98 -4.97 1.49
C PRO A 30 -18.34 -5.31 2.12
N THR A 31 -19.14 -6.20 1.52
CA THR A 31 -20.45 -6.60 2.07
C THR A 31 -20.37 -7.64 3.18
N LEU A 32 -19.27 -8.39 3.25
CA LEU A 32 -19.01 -9.42 4.27
C LEU A 32 -18.10 -8.91 5.40
N GLY A 33 -17.52 -7.73 5.22
CA GLY A 33 -16.45 -7.24 6.08
C GLY A 33 -16.92 -6.54 7.34
N TYR A 34 -18.14 -5.99 7.37
CA TYR A 34 -18.57 -5.11 8.45
C TYR A 34 -19.68 -5.73 9.30
N PRO A 35 -19.57 -5.66 10.65
CA PRO A 35 -20.67 -6.08 11.51
C PRO A 35 -21.85 -5.14 11.35
N ILE A 36 -23.07 -5.68 11.51
CA ILE A 36 -24.32 -4.90 11.43
C ILE A 36 -24.25 -3.68 12.36
N ALA A 37 -23.70 -3.87 13.57
CA ALA A 37 -23.49 -2.83 14.57
C ALA A 37 -22.66 -1.62 14.07
N ALA A 38 -21.73 -1.80 13.12
CA ALA A 38 -20.91 -0.71 12.58
C ALA A 38 -21.69 0.21 11.62
N THR A 39 -22.85 -0.25 11.14
CA THR A 39 -23.73 0.51 10.25
C THR A 39 -25.11 0.73 10.87
N ASP A 40 -25.27 0.42 12.15
CA ASP A 40 -26.55 0.54 12.84
C ASP A 40 -26.94 2.03 12.97
N GLY A 41 -28.22 2.34 12.73
CA GLY A 41 -28.70 3.72 12.65
C GLY A 41 -28.35 4.50 11.37
N MET A 42 -27.57 3.95 10.44
CA MET A 42 -27.36 4.58 9.12
C MET A 42 -28.53 4.26 8.18
N SER A 43 -28.98 5.26 7.41
CA SER A 43 -29.94 5.01 6.33
C SER A 43 -29.33 4.12 5.24
N PRO A 44 -30.14 3.37 4.47
CA PRO A 44 -29.63 2.57 3.35
C PRO A 44 -28.75 3.36 2.39
N GLU A 45 -29.12 4.61 2.08
CA GLU A 45 -28.38 5.49 1.17
C GLU A 45 -27.01 5.87 1.74
N ALA A 46 -26.91 6.09 3.06
CA ALA A 46 -25.63 6.38 3.71
C ALA A 46 -24.69 5.17 3.68
N LYS A 47 -25.23 3.95 3.84
CA LYS A 47 -24.45 2.70 3.73
C LYS A 47 -23.91 2.53 2.30
N ASP A 48 -24.77 2.68 1.29
CA ASP A 48 -24.40 2.43 -0.10
C ASP A 48 -23.48 3.51 -0.67
N HIS A 49 -23.82 4.79 -0.47
CA HIS A 49 -23.15 5.89 -1.14
C HIS A 49 -21.96 6.47 -0.37
N PHE A 50 -21.83 6.20 0.92
CA PHE A 50 -20.71 6.71 1.70
C PHE A 50 -19.81 5.58 2.18
N TYR A 51 -20.40 4.58 2.85
CA TYR A 51 -19.62 3.53 3.49
C TYR A 51 -19.04 2.53 2.49
N TYR A 52 -19.89 1.88 1.67
CA TYR A 52 -19.42 0.92 0.66
C TYR A 52 -18.68 1.60 -0.49
N LEU A 53 -19.17 2.74 -0.97
CA LEU A 53 -18.48 3.50 -2.01
C LEU A 53 -17.06 3.90 -1.58
N GLY A 54 -16.88 4.31 -0.32
CA GLY A 54 -15.56 4.59 0.26
C GLY A 54 -14.64 3.36 0.20
N THR A 55 -15.14 2.19 0.58
CA THR A 55 -14.36 0.94 0.54
C THR A 55 -13.98 0.55 -0.89
N TYR A 56 -14.90 0.68 -1.86
CA TYR A 56 -14.62 0.44 -3.27
C TYR A 56 -13.61 1.44 -3.85
N ALA A 57 -13.71 2.72 -3.48
CA ALA A 57 -12.76 3.74 -3.89
C ALA A 57 -11.35 3.44 -3.37
N ILE A 58 -11.23 3.10 -2.09
CA ILE A 58 -9.96 2.65 -1.49
C ILE A 58 -9.42 1.43 -2.24
N GLY A 59 -10.26 0.42 -2.48
CA GLY A 59 -9.88 -0.77 -3.26
C GLY A 59 -9.35 -0.41 -4.65
N THR A 60 -10.00 0.52 -5.35
CA THR A 60 -9.57 0.97 -6.69
C THR A 60 -8.20 1.64 -6.65
N PHE A 61 -7.95 2.53 -5.67
CA PHE A 61 -6.63 3.14 -5.50
C PHE A 61 -5.55 2.10 -5.18
N LEU A 62 -5.84 1.13 -4.31
CA LEU A 62 -4.92 0.06 -3.97
C LEU A 62 -4.56 -0.79 -5.19
N LEU A 63 -5.56 -1.20 -5.98
CA LEU A 63 -5.33 -1.94 -7.22
C LEU A 63 -4.49 -1.13 -8.23
N GLY A 64 -4.80 0.17 -8.38
CA GLY A 64 -4.01 1.07 -9.21
C GLY A 64 -2.55 1.19 -8.75
N PHE A 65 -2.33 1.39 -7.45
CA PHE A 65 -0.99 1.44 -6.87
C PHE A 65 -0.22 0.14 -7.03
N ALA A 66 -0.88 -1.01 -6.90
CA ALA A 66 -0.26 -2.31 -7.15
C ALA A 66 0.18 -2.45 -8.61
N VAL A 67 -0.70 -2.13 -9.57
CA VAL A 67 -0.38 -2.17 -11.01
C VAL A 67 0.79 -1.24 -11.32
N LEU A 68 0.76 0.01 -10.83
CA LEU A 68 1.85 0.95 -11.01
C LEU A 68 3.16 0.42 -10.41
N SER A 69 3.13 -0.20 -9.24
CA SER A 69 4.32 -0.81 -8.63
C SER A 69 4.91 -1.94 -9.48
N PHE A 70 4.09 -2.75 -10.13
CA PHE A 70 4.59 -3.74 -11.08
C PHE A 70 5.17 -3.09 -12.34
N ILE A 71 4.52 -2.06 -12.89
CA ILE A 71 5.03 -1.30 -14.04
C ILE A 71 6.40 -0.69 -13.71
N TYR A 72 6.49 0.06 -12.61
CA TYR A 72 7.73 0.71 -12.17
C TYR A 72 8.78 -0.29 -11.66
N SER A 73 8.41 -1.53 -11.32
CA SER A 73 9.40 -2.60 -11.11
C SER A 73 10.13 -3.01 -12.39
N THR A 74 9.57 -2.73 -13.57
CA THR A 74 10.22 -2.96 -14.87
C THR A 74 10.90 -1.70 -15.40
N ARG A 75 10.37 -0.52 -15.05
CA ARG A 75 10.90 0.79 -15.43
C ARG A 75 11.05 1.68 -14.19
N PRO A 76 12.11 1.51 -13.38
CA PRO A 76 12.21 2.17 -12.08
C PRO A 76 12.21 3.68 -12.17
N SER A 77 11.48 4.31 -11.24
CA SER A 77 11.31 5.76 -11.13
C SER A 77 11.45 6.18 -9.67
N PRO A 78 12.52 6.93 -9.33
CA PRO A 78 12.71 7.44 -7.96
C PRO A 78 11.56 8.32 -7.49
N VAL A 79 10.92 9.06 -8.41
CA VAL A 79 9.75 9.89 -8.09
C VAL A 79 8.61 9.00 -7.61
N PHE A 80 8.29 7.93 -8.35
CA PHE A 80 7.24 7.01 -7.97
C PHE A 80 7.53 6.35 -6.62
N SER A 81 8.73 5.77 -6.43
CA SER A 81 9.06 5.11 -5.16
C SER A 81 9.01 6.07 -3.98
N THR A 82 9.47 7.32 -4.15
CA THR A 82 9.46 8.35 -3.10
C THR A 82 8.04 8.75 -2.74
N THR A 83 7.18 8.99 -3.74
CA THR A 83 5.76 9.31 -3.52
C THR A 83 5.07 8.18 -2.77
N MET A 84 5.27 6.93 -3.20
CA MET A 84 4.67 5.79 -2.52
C MET A 84 5.21 5.59 -1.10
N ALA A 85 6.51 5.80 -0.87
CA ALA A 85 7.08 5.76 0.47
C ALA A 85 6.42 6.79 1.40
N ALA A 86 6.19 8.02 0.91
CA ALA A 86 5.50 9.06 1.65
C ALA A 86 4.03 8.68 1.94
N VAL A 87 3.29 8.21 0.93
CA VAL A 87 1.88 7.78 1.07
C VAL A 87 1.74 6.69 2.13
N TRP A 88 2.57 5.64 2.06
CA TRP A 88 2.45 4.51 2.98
C TRP A 88 2.98 4.81 4.38
N THR A 89 4.01 5.66 4.50
CA THR A 89 4.47 6.15 5.81
C THR A 89 3.41 7.04 6.47
N MET A 90 2.80 7.95 5.71
CA MET A 90 1.68 8.76 6.21
C MET A 90 0.52 7.87 6.62
N ARG A 91 0.17 6.86 5.83
CA ARG A 91 -0.89 5.90 6.18
C ARG A 91 -0.57 5.14 7.46
N LEU A 92 0.67 4.71 7.66
CA LEU A 92 1.11 4.07 8.90
C LEU A 92 1.03 5.04 10.10
N ALA A 93 1.45 6.29 9.93
CA ALA A 93 1.34 7.30 10.99
C ALA A 93 -0.12 7.55 11.39
N LEU A 94 -1.02 7.62 10.40
CA LEU A 94 -2.46 7.74 10.64
C LEU A 94 -3.02 6.51 11.36
N GLU A 95 -2.55 5.31 11.07
CA GLU A 95 -2.96 4.08 11.80
C GLU A 95 -2.56 4.12 13.28
N TYR A 96 -1.45 4.77 13.64
CA TYR A 96 -1.08 4.95 15.04
C TYR A 96 -1.85 6.08 15.73
N ALA A 97 -2.17 7.16 15.00
CA ALA A 97 -2.94 8.27 15.53
C ALA A 97 -4.45 7.94 15.66
N TYR A 98 -4.96 7.13 14.74
CA TYR A 98 -6.36 6.74 14.60
C TYR A 98 -6.45 5.23 14.31
N PRO A 99 -6.23 4.37 15.31
CA PRO A 99 -6.19 2.92 15.11
C PRO A 99 -7.52 2.39 14.59
N ALA A 100 -7.43 1.46 13.62
CA ALA A 100 -8.58 0.76 13.10
C ALA A 100 -9.05 -0.31 14.10
N ASP A 101 -9.84 0.12 15.09
CA ASP A 101 -10.41 -0.75 16.13
C ASP A 101 -11.83 -1.23 15.83
N VAL A 102 -12.48 -0.66 14.82
CA VAL A 102 -13.78 -1.15 14.33
C VAL A 102 -13.55 -2.48 13.62
N PRO A 103 -14.26 -3.57 13.97
CA PRO A 103 -14.08 -4.84 13.27
C PRO A 103 -14.38 -4.70 11.77
N ILE A 104 -13.42 -5.12 10.93
CA ILE A 104 -13.53 -5.11 9.47
C ILE A 104 -12.94 -6.40 8.89
N PHE A 105 -13.47 -6.87 7.76
CA PHE A 105 -12.98 -8.04 7.02
C PHE A 105 -12.75 -9.28 7.91
N LEU A 106 -13.70 -9.56 8.81
CA LEU A 106 -13.65 -10.66 9.79
C LEU A 106 -12.57 -10.53 10.88
N LEU A 107 -11.86 -9.40 10.91
CA LEU A 107 -10.86 -9.09 11.94
C LEU A 107 -11.52 -8.37 13.11
N GLN A 108 -11.42 -8.96 14.30
CA GLN A 108 -11.96 -8.36 15.53
C GLN A 108 -11.14 -7.16 16.01
N ARG A 109 -9.83 -7.16 15.72
CA ARG A 109 -8.90 -6.08 16.04
C ARG A 109 -8.00 -5.82 14.83
N PRO A 110 -8.51 -5.10 13.81
CA PRO A 110 -7.77 -4.94 12.55
C PRO A 110 -6.40 -4.29 12.73
N HIS A 111 -6.28 -3.31 13.63
CA HIS A 111 -5.02 -2.61 13.92
C HIS A 111 -3.82 -3.55 14.10
N THR A 112 -3.98 -4.66 14.83
CA THR A 112 -2.87 -5.59 15.14
C THR A 112 -2.30 -6.29 13.91
N LEU A 113 -3.06 -6.35 12.82
CA LEU A 113 -2.63 -6.89 11.53
C LEU A 113 -2.31 -5.79 10.52
N ILE A 114 -3.09 -4.71 10.52
CA ILE A 114 -2.92 -3.58 9.58
C ILE A 114 -1.60 -2.85 9.85
N ALA A 115 -1.31 -2.48 11.10
CA ALA A 115 -0.09 -1.73 11.44
C ALA A 115 1.20 -2.44 10.97
N PRO A 116 1.47 -3.73 11.28
CA PRO A 116 2.67 -4.40 10.80
C PRO A 116 2.68 -4.55 9.27
N MET A 117 1.53 -4.78 8.63
CA MET A 117 1.45 -4.86 7.17
C MET A 117 1.80 -3.51 6.51
N LEU A 118 1.26 -2.41 7.03
CA LEU A 118 1.59 -1.05 6.60
C LEU A 118 3.08 -0.74 6.81
N ALA A 119 3.66 -1.19 7.92
CA ALA A 119 5.08 -1.02 8.20
C ALA A 119 5.96 -1.75 7.17
N ILE A 120 5.60 -2.98 6.80
CA ILE A 120 6.32 -3.75 5.76
C ILE A 120 6.21 -3.04 4.41
N ILE A 121 5.01 -2.57 4.03
CA ILE A 121 4.81 -1.86 2.76
C ILE A 121 5.60 -0.54 2.73
N ALA A 122 5.52 0.26 3.80
CA ALA A 122 6.25 1.52 3.92
C ALA A 122 7.77 1.30 3.88
N ALA A 123 8.27 0.27 4.58
CA ALA A 123 9.68 -0.12 4.54
C ALA A 123 10.10 -0.51 3.12
N ALA A 124 9.31 -1.33 2.42
CA ALA A 124 9.61 -1.74 1.05
C ALA A 124 9.70 -0.55 0.07
N TYR A 125 8.74 0.39 0.10
CA TYR A 125 8.85 1.59 -0.75
C TYR A 125 10.00 2.51 -0.34
N THR A 126 10.31 2.59 0.96
CA THR A 126 11.48 3.34 1.45
C THR A 126 12.78 2.72 0.96
N THR A 127 12.92 1.39 1.04
CA THR A 127 14.07 0.67 0.48
C THR A 127 14.19 0.87 -1.03
N ALA A 128 13.07 0.84 -1.77
CA ALA A 128 13.06 1.15 -3.20
C ALA A 128 13.56 2.57 -3.48
N THR A 129 13.11 3.54 -2.68
CA THR A 129 13.53 4.95 -2.79
C THR A 129 15.02 5.11 -2.53
N LEU A 130 15.54 4.55 -1.44
CA LEU A 130 16.96 4.62 -1.10
C LEU A 130 17.83 3.99 -2.20
N ALA A 131 17.42 2.85 -2.73
CA ALA A 131 18.11 2.19 -3.84
C ALA A 131 18.08 3.03 -5.12
N GLY A 132 16.92 3.59 -5.48
CA GLY A 132 16.78 4.47 -6.64
C GLY A 132 17.65 5.72 -6.53
N LEU A 133 17.72 6.35 -5.35
CA LEU A 133 18.58 7.52 -5.11
C LEU A 133 20.08 7.15 -5.14
N ALA A 134 20.47 6.02 -4.55
CA ALA A 134 21.86 5.54 -4.57
C ALA A 134 22.35 5.23 -5.99
N ARG A 135 21.47 4.67 -6.84
CA ARG A 135 21.75 4.42 -8.26
C ARG A 135 22.13 5.69 -9.01
N HIS A 136 21.48 6.83 -8.73
CA HIS A 136 21.79 8.11 -9.37
C HIS A 136 23.05 8.80 -8.82
N ARG A 137 23.53 8.39 -7.64
CA ARG A 137 24.75 8.94 -7.02
C ARG A 137 26.02 8.17 -7.37
N THR A 138 25.90 6.96 -7.92
CA THR A 138 27.08 6.15 -8.28
C THR A 138 27.55 6.56 -9.68
N PRO A 139 28.72 7.20 -9.85
CA PRO A 139 29.21 7.58 -11.17
C PRO A 139 29.45 6.33 -12.03
N ALA A 140 29.24 6.45 -13.34
CA ALA A 140 29.42 5.36 -14.31
C ALA A 140 30.85 4.75 -14.36
N ALA A 141 31.81 5.33 -13.65
CA ALA A 141 33.23 5.01 -13.71
C ALA A 141 33.65 3.67 -13.07
N ILE A 142 32.76 2.94 -12.37
CA ILE A 142 33.11 1.67 -11.69
C ILE A 142 32.75 0.43 -12.55
N ASN A 143 32.06 0.58 -13.68
CA ASN A 143 31.69 -0.56 -14.55
C ASN A 143 32.57 -0.71 -15.80
N GLY A 144 33.75 -0.07 -15.80
CA GLY A 144 34.65 -0.01 -16.96
C GLY A 144 36.09 -0.46 -16.68
N ALA A 145 36.29 -1.41 -15.76
CA ALA A 145 37.57 -2.10 -15.56
C ALA A 145 37.34 -3.60 -15.43
#